data_AF-A0A7V1DP08-F1
#
_entry.id   AF-A0A7V1DP08-F1
#
_cell.length_a   1.000
_cell.length_b   1.000
_cell.length_c   1.000
_cell.angle_alpha   90.00
_cell.angle_beta   90.00
_cell.angle_gamma   90.00
#
_symmetry.space_group_name_H-M   'P 1'
#
loop_
_entity.id
_entity.type
_entity.pdbx_description
1 polymer ?
#
loop_
_entity_poly.entity_id
_entity_poly.type
_entity_poly.pdbx_seq_one_letter_code
_entity_poly.pdbx_strand_id
1 'polypeptide(L)'
;MNLGAVFAGAAAIAALGVALPVAVQRRDLKGRAFVLMASLVAVWNAYFALLFVLPCTEVTWKLLRVPAVAVALTPTAILFFFHVSSSKPRRLWHVALWVSLGLAIAVVLTNPLGLVVRSLTPGVWGCRSEAGPLYHLHTANVILCAIATFWLCVTNLRVAQNARERLLARFWLLSAAVALPLGVTNLLPAYGVPMYPLGNLG
;
A
#
# COMPACT_ATOMS: atom_id res chain seq x y z
N MET A 1 4.61 12.23 23.12
CA MET A 1 3.68 11.56 22.18
C MET A 1 4.44 11.22 20.91
N ASN A 2 4.35 9.99 20.43
CA ASN A 2 4.96 9.62 19.14
C ASN A 2 4.06 10.18 18.01
N LEU A 3 4.42 11.35 17.47
CA LEU A 3 3.67 12.02 16.40
C LEU A 3 3.45 11.10 15.18
N GLY A 4 4.40 10.20 14.90
CA GLY A 4 4.26 9.26 13.81
C GLY A 4 3.11 8.26 14.00
N ALA A 5 2.91 7.78 15.22
CA ALA A 5 1.78 6.92 15.56
C ALA A 5 0.44 7.65 15.40
N VAL A 6 0.39 8.94 15.74
CA VAL A 6 -0.81 9.77 15.59
C VAL A 6 -1.17 9.94 14.12
N PHE A 7 -0.20 10.30 13.28
CA PHE A 7 -0.44 10.47 11.84
C PHE A 7 -0.86 9.16 11.17
N ALA A 8 -0.14 8.07 11.43
CA ALA A 8 -0.48 6.76 10.89
C ALA A 8 -1.86 6.28 11.38
N GLY A 9 -2.18 6.48 12.66
CA GLY A 9 -3.50 6.15 13.20
C GLY A 9 -4.63 6.98 12.57
N ALA A 10 -4.42 8.29 12.41
CA ALA A 10 -5.39 9.18 11.75
C ALA A 10 -5.60 8.79 10.28
N ALA A 11 -4.53 8.47 9.55
CA ALA A 11 -4.61 8.00 8.16
C ALA A 11 -5.40 6.68 8.05
N ALA A 12 -5.20 5.76 8.99
CA ALA A 12 -5.97 4.51 9.04
C ALA A 12 -7.46 4.75 9.23
N ILE A 13 -7.83 5.63 10.17
CA ILE A 13 -9.23 6.00 10.43
C ILE A 13 -9.84 6.72 9.22
N ALA A 14 -9.10 7.65 8.60
CA ALA A 14 -9.57 8.36 7.41
C ALA A 14 -9.83 7.40 6.24
N ALA A 15 -8.92 6.46 5.98
CA ALA A 15 -9.07 5.46 4.93
C ALA A 15 -10.32 4.57 5.14
N LEU A 16 -10.57 4.12 6.38
CA LEU A 16 -11.80 3.40 6.73
C LEU A 16 -13.05 4.28 6.61
N GLY A 17 -12.96 5.54 7.04
CA GLY A 17 -14.05 6.51 6.96
C GLY A 17 -14.54 6.75 5.53
N VAL A 18 -13.65 6.67 4.54
CA VAL A 18 -14.03 6.73 3.11
C VAL A 18 -14.47 5.37 2.56
N ALA A 19 -13.89 4.26 3.05
CA ALA A 19 -14.25 2.91 2.60
C ALA A 19 -15.70 2.53 2.95
N LEU A 20 -16.14 2.83 4.18
CA LEU A 20 -17.46 2.45 4.69
C LEU A 20 -18.65 3.00 3.86
N PRO A 21 -18.76 4.31 3.57
CA PRO A 21 -19.87 4.83 2.79
C PRO A 21 -19.88 4.25 1.37
N VAL A 22 -18.70 4.04 0.77
CA VAL A 22 -18.61 3.41 -0.57
C VAL A 22 -19.06 1.96 -0.52
N ALA A 23 -18.72 1.20 0.53
CA ALA A 23 -19.17 -0.18 0.70
C ALA A 23 -20.70 -0.30 0.83
N VAL A 24 -21.34 0.68 1.45
CA VAL A 24 -22.80 0.74 1.58
C VAL A 24 -23.46 1.15 0.26
N GLN A 25 -22.96 2.21 -0.39
CA GLN A 25 -23.61 2.84 -1.54
C GLN A 25 -23.28 2.19 -2.89
N ARG A 26 -22.11 1.55 -3.02
CA ARG A 26 -21.61 1.04 -4.32
C ARG A 26 -21.32 -0.44 -4.26
N ARG A 27 -22.12 -1.21 -5.00
CA ARG A 27 -21.98 -2.67 -5.11
C ARG A 27 -21.29 -3.13 -6.40
N ASP A 28 -20.98 -2.21 -7.30
CA ASP A 28 -20.28 -2.46 -8.56
C ASP A 28 -18.79 -2.81 -8.35
N LEU A 29 -18.15 -3.39 -9.37
CA LEU A 29 -16.76 -3.85 -9.27
C LEU A 29 -15.79 -2.72 -8.88
N LYS A 30 -16.00 -1.51 -9.40
CA LYS A 30 -15.18 -0.33 -9.04
C LYS A 30 -15.34 0.03 -7.57
N GLY A 31 -16.56 0.02 -7.05
CA GLY A 31 -16.84 0.24 -5.62
C GLY A 31 -16.15 -0.80 -4.75
N ARG A 32 -16.29 -2.09 -5.09
CA ARG A 32 -15.63 -3.19 -4.34
C ARG A 32 -14.11 -3.09 -4.38
N ALA A 33 -13.53 -2.78 -5.56
CA ALA A 33 -12.09 -2.61 -5.70
C ALA A 33 -11.56 -1.42 -4.88
N PHE A 34 -12.31 -0.30 -4.84
CA PHE A 34 -11.98 0.83 -4.00
C PHE A 34 -12.03 0.48 -2.51
N VAL A 35 -13.08 -0.21 -2.06
CA VAL A 35 -13.23 -0.62 -0.65
C VAL A 35 -12.12 -1.57 -0.22
N LEU A 36 -11.73 -2.52 -1.08
CA LEU A 36 -10.61 -3.41 -0.84
C LEU A 36 -9.30 -2.62 -0.68
N MET A 37 -9.00 -1.75 -1.65
CA MET A 37 -7.82 -0.89 -1.63
C MET A 37 -7.78 -0.03 -0.36
N ALA A 38 -8.86 0.69 -0.05
CA ALA A 38 -8.92 1.59 1.10
C ALA A 38 -8.82 0.84 2.43
N SER A 39 -9.45 -0.34 2.56
CA SER A 39 -9.32 -1.18 3.76
C SER A 39 -7.88 -1.66 3.95
N LEU A 40 -7.20 -2.08 2.89
CA LEU A 40 -5.80 -2.52 2.97
C LEU A 40 -4.84 -1.37 3.28
N VAL A 41 -5.08 -0.17 2.73
CA VAL A 41 -4.35 1.06 3.10
C VAL A 41 -4.58 1.41 4.57
N ALA A 42 -5.80 1.22 5.09
CA ALA A 42 -6.08 1.45 6.50
C ALA A 42 -5.30 0.48 7.41
N VAL A 43 -5.30 -0.81 7.07
CA VAL A 43 -4.55 -1.82 7.84
C VAL A 43 -3.04 -1.59 7.72
N TRP A 44 -2.55 -1.15 6.56
CA TRP A 44 -1.15 -0.73 6.40
C TRP A 44 -0.80 0.40 7.37
N ASN A 45 -1.61 1.47 7.41
CA ASN A 45 -1.35 2.60 8.30
C ASN A 45 -1.47 2.20 9.78
N ALA A 46 -2.44 1.36 10.12
CA ALA A 46 -2.56 0.79 11.48
C ALA A 46 -1.34 -0.06 11.84
N TYR A 47 -0.79 -0.85 10.91
CA TYR A 47 0.44 -1.63 11.10
C TYR A 47 1.61 -0.73 11.50
N PHE A 48 1.84 0.38 10.77
CA PHE A 48 2.90 1.33 11.11
C PHE A 48 2.62 2.07 12.43
N ALA A 49 1.37 2.44 12.70
CA ALA A 49 1.01 3.03 13.99
C ALA A 49 1.35 2.09 15.16
N LEU A 50 1.10 0.79 15.01
CA LEU A 50 1.45 -0.21 16.01
C LEU A 50 2.97 -0.40 16.14
N LEU A 51 3.72 -0.39 15.03
CA LEU A 51 5.19 -0.44 15.07
C LEU A 51 5.82 0.74 15.85
N PHE A 52 5.17 1.90 15.85
CA PHE A 52 5.63 3.09 16.56
C PHE A 52 5.34 3.09 18.07
N VAL A 53 4.44 2.23 18.54
CA VAL A 53 3.97 2.23 19.94
C VAL A 53 4.33 0.94 20.67
N LEU A 54 4.28 -0.20 19.99
CA LEU A 54 4.54 -1.50 20.60
C LEU A 54 6.04 -1.75 20.79
N PRO A 55 6.42 -2.55 21.80
CA PRO A 55 7.82 -2.92 22.02
C PRO A 55 8.31 -3.91 20.95
N CYS A 56 9.60 -3.88 20.63
CA CYS A 56 10.21 -4.71 19.58
C CYS A 56 10.51 -6.12 20.11
N THR A 57 9.46 -6.91 20.29
CA THR A 57 9.53 -8.27 20.82
C THR A 57 9.00 -9.30 19.82
N GLU A 58 9.39 -10.56 19.99
CA GLU A 58 8.84 -11.68 19.21
C GLU A 58 7.31 -11.82 19.35
N VAL A 59 6.75 -11.48 20.52
CA VAL A 59 5.30 -11.50 20.75
C VAL A 59 4.62 -10.43 19.88
N THR A 60 5.15 -9.21 19.88
CA THR A 60 4.69 -8.13 19.00
C THR A 60 4.79 -8.54 17.53
N TRP A 61 5.88 -9.18 17.12
CA TRP A 61 6.03 -9.64 15.74
C TRP A 61 4.96 -10.66 15.36
N LYS A 62 4.71 -11.68 16.21
CA LYS A 62 3.67 -12.69 15.97
C LYS A 62 2.29 -12.04 15.78
N LEU A 63 1.95 -11.03 16.59
CA LEU A 63 0.71 -10.27 16.44
C LEU A 63 0.67 -9.50 15.11
N LEU A 64 1.77 -8.85 14.74
CA LEU A 64 1.87 -8.01 13.55
C LEU A 64 1.99 -8.78 12.22
N ARG A 65 2.16 -10.11 12.25
CA ARG A 65 2.17 -10.94 11.03
C ARG A 65 0.87 -10.85 10.24
N VAL A 66 -0.28 -10.77 10.92
CA VAL A 66 -1.59 -10.67 10.26
C VAL A 66 -1.73 -9.36 9.49
N PRO A 67 -1.54 -8.17 10.11
CA PRO A 67 -1.58 -6.92 9.37
C PRO A 67 -0.44 -6.77 8.34
N ALA A 68 0.70 -7.46 8.51
CA ALA A 68 1.74 -7.52 7.49
C ALA A 68 1.27 -8.18 6.18
N VAL A 69 0.28 -9.09 6.22
CA VAL A 69 -0.35 -9.63 5.01
C VAL A 69 -1.06 -8.52 4.23
N ALA A 70 -1.76 -7.63 4.93
CA ALA A 70 -2.41 -6.50 4.29
C ALA A 70 -1.38 -5.57 3.61
N VAL A 71 -0.28 -5.27 4.31
CA VAL A 71 0.84 -4.48 3.76
C VAL A 71 1.38 -5.10 2.46
N ALA A 72 1.53 -6.43 2.42
CA ALA A 72 2.00 -7.14 1.22
C ALA A 72 1.01 -7.04 0.04
N LEU A 73 -0.30 -7.01 0.31
CA LEU A 73 -1.36 -6.99 -0.69
C LEU A 73 -1.72 -5.58 -1.17
N THR A 74 -1.48 -4.54 -0.36
CA THR A 74 -1.88 -3.15 -0.67
C THR A 74 -1.39 -2.65 -2.04
N PRO A 75 -0.12 -2.82 -2.46
CA PRO A 75 0.33 -2.32 -3.77
C PRO A 75 -0.47 -2.94 -4.92
N THR A 76 -0.75 -4.24 -4.82
CA THR A 76 -1.54 -4.99 -5.81
C THR A 76 -3.00 -4.54 -5.80
N ALA A 77 -3.58 -4.26 -4.62
CA ALA A 77 -4.94 -3.75 -4.52
C ALA A 77 -5.11 -2.34 -5.11
N ILE A 78 -4.10 -1.47 -4.94
CA ILE A 78 -4.04 -0.16 -5.59
C ILE A 78 -4.02 -0.34 -7.11
N LEU A 79 -3.11 -1.16 -7.63
CA LEU A 79 -3.03 -1.44 -9.06
C LEU A 79 -4.35 -2.03 -9.61
N PHE A 80 -4.96 -2.95 -8.88
CA PHE A 80 -6.25 -3.55 -9.25
C PHE A 80 -7.35 -2.49 -9.37
N PHE A 81 -7.47 -1.58 -8.39
CA PHE A 81 -8.45 -0.50 -8.43
C PHE A 81 -8.26 0.39 -9.66
N PHE A 82 -7.02 0.79 -9.98
CA PHE A 82 -6.74 1.60 -11.16
C PHE A 82 -6.95 0.85 -12.47
N HIS A 83 -6.67 -0.44 -12.50
CA HIS A 83 -6.93 -1.30 -13.66
C HIS A 83 -8.43 -1.38 -13.97
N VAL A 84 -9.26 -1.67 -12.96
CA VAL A 84 -10.73 -1.73 -13.08
C VAL A 84 -11.33 -0.36 -13.39
N SER A 85 -10.72 0.71 -12.89
CA SER A 85 -11.18 2.09 -13.13
C SER A 85 -10.81 2.62 -14.51
N SER A 86 -9.84 2.01 -15.19
CA SER A 86 -9.40 2.43 -16.52
C SER A 86 -10.42 2.05 -17.60
N SER A 87 -10.71 2.99 -18.50
CA SER A 87 -11.63 2.74 -19.62
C SER A 87 -11.02 1.91 -20.74
N LYS A 88 -9.68 1.84 -20.85
CA LYS A 88 -8.95 1.10 -21.89
C LYS A 88 -7.66 0.48 -21.35
N PRO A 89 -7.74 -0.52 -20.44
CA PRO A 89 -6.56 -1.17 -19.91
C PRO A 89 -5.81 -1.92 -21.02
N ARG A 90 -4.54 -1.57 -21.25
CA ARG A 90 -3.67 -2.30 -22.18
C ARG A 90 -3.36 -3.70 -21.62
N ARG A 91 -3.15 -4.68 -22.51
CA ARG A 91 -2.76 -6.06 -22.14
C ARG A 91 -1.55 -6.08 -21.20
N LEU A 92 -0.59 -5.18 -21.40
CA LEU A 92 0.58 -5.00 -20.53
C LEU A 92 0.20 -4.82 -19.05
N TRP A 93 -0.79 -3.97 -18.75
CA TRP A 93 -1.20 -3.68 -17.37
C TRP A 93 -2.01 -4.81 -16.75
N HIS A 94 -2.70 -5.60 -17.57
CA HIS A 94 -3.33 -6.83 -17.13
C HIS A 94 -2.28 -7.87 -16.72
N VAL A 95 -1.22 -8.03 -17.53
CA VAL A 95 -0.08 -8.89 -17.18
C VAL A 95 0.63 -8.39 -15.91
N ALA A 96 0.87 -7.09 -15.80
CA ALA A 96 1.50 -6.49 -14.61
C ALA A 96 0.67 -6.76 -13.33
N LEU A 97 -0.66 -6.70 -13.41
CA LEU A 97 -1.56 -7.04 -12.31
C LEU A 97 -1.42 -8.51 -11.88
N TRP A 98 -1.41 -9.45 -12.83
CA TRP A 98 -1.24 -10.88 -12.52
C TRP A 98 0.14 -11.20 -11.95
N VAL A 99 1.19 -10.60 -12.51
CA VAL A 99 2.56 -10.71 -11.95
C VAL A 99 2.60 -10.16 -10.54
N SER A 100 2.00 -8.99 -10.32
CA SER A 100 1.92 -8.38 -8.99
C SER A 100 1.17 -9.25 -7.99
N LEU A 101 0.05 -9.85 -8.40
CA LEU A 101 -0.71 -10.78 -7.57
C LEU A 101 0.12 -12.02 -7.22
N GLY A 102 0.82 -12.61 -8.18
CA GLY A 102 1.72 -13.74 -7.94
C GLY A 102 2.84 -13.38 -6.95
N LEU A 103 3.47 -12.21 -7.10
CA LEU A 103 4.48 -11.71 -6.16
C LEU A 103 3.89 -11.48 -4.77
N ALA A 104 2.71 -10.87 -4.67
CA ALA A 104 2.06 -10.62 -3.39
C ALA A 104 1.69 -11.93 -2.67
N ILE A 105 1.18 -12.93 -3.39
CA ILE A 105 0.91 -14.27 -2.85
C ILE A 105 2.22 -14.91 -2.36
N ALA A 106 3.29 -14.87 -3.17
CA ALA A 106 4.58 -15.41 -2.76
C ALA A 106 5.10 -14.73 -1.48
N VAL A 107 5.01 -13.40 -1.39
CA VAL A 107 5.38 -12.63 -0.19
C VAL A 107 4.53 -13.06 1.01
N VAL A 108 3.21 -13.17 0.86
CA VAL A 108 2.30 -13.57 1.95
C VAL A 108 2.61 -14.97 2.46
N LEU A 109 2.85 -15.93 1.55
CA LEU A 109 3.13 -17.33 1.93
C LEU A 109 4.52 -17.52 2.56
N THR A 110 5.50 -16.72 2.14
CA THR A 110 6.88 -16.83 2.63
C THR A 110 7.16 -15.97 3.86
N ASN A 111 6.32 -14.97 4.16
CA ASN A 111 6.51 -14.09 5.32
C ASN A 111 6.45 -14.82 6.69
N PRO A 112 5.52 -15.78 6.96
CA PRO A 112 5.51 -16.54 8.21
C PRO A 112 6.77 -17.36 8.48
N LEU A 113 7.50 -17.72 7.40
CA LEU A 113 8.76 -18.45 7.44
C LEU A 113 9.97 -17.56 7.75
N GLY A 114 9.75 -16.24 7.93
CA GLY A 114 10.83 -15.28 8.17
C GLY A 114 11.63 -14.92 6.92
N LEU A 115 11.18 -15.32 5.73
CA LEU A 115 11.91 -15.07 4.49
C LEU A 115 11.73 -13.64 3.96
N VAL A 116 10.60 -12.98 4.29
CA VAL A 116 10.33 -11.59 3.89
C VAL A 116 10.68 -10.64 5.02
N VAL A 117 10.05 -10.78 6.19
CA VAL A 117 10.42 -10.04 7.39
C VAL A 117 10.91 -11.04 8.44
N ARG A 118 12.15 -10.88 8.87
CA ARG A 118 12.79 -11.82 9.80
C ARG A 118 12.37 -11.58 11.24
N SER A 119 12.53 -10.35 11.69
CA SER A 119 12.28 -9.93 13.07
C SER A 119 11.90 -8.44 13.13
N LEU A 120 11.59 -7.96 14.32
CA LEU A 120 11.47 -6.53 14.60
C LEU A 120 12.72 -6.04 15.32
N THR A 121 13.37 -5.02 14.76
CA THR A 121 14.53 -4.38 15.39
C THR A 121 14.15 -3.00 15.91
N PRO A 122 14.77 -2.52 17.00
CA PRO A 122 14.62 -1.14 17.43
C PRO A 122 15.13 -0.17 16.36
N GLY A 123 14.41 0.93 16.16
CA GLY A 123 14.81 2.04 15.31
C GLY A 123 14.51 3.38 15.99
N VAL A 124 14.93 4.48 15.35
CA VAL A 124 14.80 5.84 15.89
C VAL A 124 13.33 6.24 16.15
N TRP A 125 12.40 5.71 15.37
CA TRP A 125 10.99 6.10 15.38
C TRP A 125 10.06 5.05 16.03
N GLY A 126 10.60 3.92 16.47
CA GLY A 126 9.86 2.74 16.91
C GLY A 126 10.47 1.46 16.34
N CYS A 127 9.71 0.38 16.32
CA CYS A 127 10.17 -0.88 15.72
C CYS A 127 10.20 -0.78 14.20
N ARG A 128 11.23 -1.37 13.60
CA ARG A 128 11.35 -1.53 12.15
C ARG A 128 11.43 -3.00 11.79
N SER A 129 10.81 -3.35 10.67
CA SER A 129 10.88 -4.70 10.10
C SER A 129 12.27 -4.96 9.54
N GLU A 130 12.93 -6.00 10.02
CA GLU A 130 14.20 -6.45 9.49
C GLU A 130 13.97 -7.22 8.18
N ALA A 131 14.58 -6.77 7.09
CA ALA A 131 14.46 -7.41 5.78
C ALA A 131 15.07 -8.82 5.79
N GLY A 132 14.27 -9.81 5.40
CA GLY A 132 14.71 -11.16 5.09
C GLY A 132 15.22 -11.28 3.64
N PRO A 133 15.71 -12.46 3.24
CA PRO A 133 16.32 -12.69 1.91
C PRO A 133 15.35 -12.43 0.74
N LEU A 134 14.05 -12.58 0.94
CA LEU A 134 13.01 -12.37 -0.08
C LEU A 134 12.33 -10.99 0.03
N TYR A 135 12.80 -10.08 0.90
CA TYR A 135 12.22 -8.74 1.03
C TYR A 135 12.29 -7.94 -0.30
N HIS A 136 13.30 -8.22 -1.13
CA HIS A 136 13.44 -7.64 -2.46
C HIS A 136 12.27 -7.96 -3.38
N LEU A 137 11.58 -9.09 -3.22
CA LEU A 137 10.37 -9.41 -4.00
C LEU A 137 9.23 -8.46 -3.67
N HIS A 138 9.05 -8.14 -2.38
CA HIS A 138 8.07 -7.14 -1.96
C HIS A 138 8.43 -5.76 -2.51
N THR A 139 9.71 -5.37 -2.43
CA THR A 139 10.21 -4.11 -3.00
C THR A 139 9.96 -4.03 -4.50
N ALA A 140 10.31 -5.08 -5.26
CA ALA A 140 10.07 -5.14 -6.70
C ALA A 140 8.58 -5.02 -7.04
N ASN A 141 7.71 -5.68 -6.26
CA ASN A 141 6.26 -5.58 -6.42
C ASN A 141 5.75 -4.15 -6.16
N VAL A 142 6.23 -3.49 -5.10
CA VAL A 142 5.86 -2.09 -4.80
C VAL A 142 6.27 -1.16 -5.93
N ILE A 143 7.49 -1.28 -6.45
CA ILE A 143 7.98 -0.45 -7.56
C ILE A 143 7.19 -0.71 -8.85
N LEU A 144 6.94 -1.98 -9.19
CA LEU A 144 6.10 -2.35 -10.33
C LEU A 144 4.71 -1.72 -10.23
N CYS A 145 4.05 -1.87 -9.08
CA CYS A 145 2.72 -1.30 -8.83
C CYS A 145 2.72 0.22 -8.89
N ALA A 146 3.75 0.88 -8.34
CA ALA A 146 3.87 2.33 -8.39
C ALA A 146 3.98 2.84 -9.84
N ILE A 147 4.89 2.26 -10.64
CA ILE A 147 5.07 2.62 -12.04
C ILE A 147 3.79 2.38 -12.84
N ALA A 148 3.20 1.20 -12.68
CA ALA A 148 1.98 0.81 -13.40
C ALA A 148 0.79 1.72 -13.04
N THR A 149 0.60 2.00 -11.75
CA THR A 149 -0.46 2.88 -11.25
C THR A 149 -0.28 4.30 -11.78
N PHE A 150 0.94 4.86 -11.67
CA PHE A 150 1.23 6.19 -12.19
C PHE A 150 0.96 6.29 -13.69
N TRP A 151 1.39 5.28 -14.46
CA TRP A 151 1.14 5.26 -15.90
C TRP A 151 -0.35 5.14 -16.25
N LEU A 152 -1.12 4.35 -15.49
CA LEU A 152 -2.58 4.27 -15.65
C LEU A 152 -3.23 5.62 -15.35
N CYS A 153 -2.81 6.35 -14.32
CA CYS A 153 -3.29 7.71 -14.05
C CYS A 153 -3.03 8.67 -15.21
N VAL A 154 -1.79 8.69 -15.74
CA VAL A 154 -1.42 9.51 -16.90
C VAL A 154 -2.25 9.15 -18.13
N THR A 155 -2.43 7.85 -18.39
CA THR A 155 -3.21 7.37 -19.55
C THR A 155 -4.69 7.74 -19.41
N ASN A 156 -5.27 7.56 -18.22
CA ASN A 156 -6.66 7.93 -17.95
C ASN A 156 -6.88 9.44 -18.13
N LEU A 157 -5.92 10.28 -17.71
CA LEU A 157 -6.01 11.73 -17.93
C LEU A 157 -5.98 12.10 -19.42
N ARG A 158 -5.12 11.43 -20.21
CA ARG A 158 -5.00 11.67 -21.66
C ARG A 158 -6.23 11.24 -22.46
N VAL A 159 -6.91 10.18 -22.03
CA VAL A 159 -8.04 9.58 -22.76
C VAL A 159 -9.40 10.10 -22.26
N ALA A 160 -9.45 10.81 -21.13
CA ALA A 160 -10.67 11.35 -20.55
C ALA A 160 -11.46 12.22 -21.55
N GLN A 161 -12.70 11.79 -21.84
CA GLN A 161 -13.57 12.41 -22.85
C GLN A 161 -14.40 13.54 -22.24
N ASN A 162 -14.90 13.33 -21.01
CA ASN A 162 -15.82 14.25 -20.34
C ASN A 162 -15.12 15.07 -19.25
N ALA A 163 -15.62 16.28 -18.97
CA ALA A 163 -15.05 17.19 -17.96
C ALA A 163 -14.96 16.54 -16.56
N ARG A 164 -15.96 15.75 -16.16
CA ARG A 164 -15.98 15.01 -14.89
C ARG A 164 -14.87 13.96 -14.82
N GLU A 165 -14.69 13.16 -15.88
CA GLU A 165 -13.63 12.14 -15.93
C GLU A 165 -12.25 12.77 -15.88
N ARG A 166 -12.08 13.88 -16.59
CA ARG A 166 -10.81 14.63 -16.61
C ARG A 166 -10.49 15.21 -15.24
N LEU A 167 -11.48 15.75 -14.53
CA LEU A 167 -11.31 16.25 -13.17
C LEU A 167 -10.89 15.12 -12.21
N LEU A 168 -11.59 13.98 -12.24
CA LEU A 168 -11.23 12.82 -11.42
C LEU A 168 -9.83 12.29 -11.75
N ALA A 169 -9.47 12.20 -13.04
CA ALA A 169 -8.14 11.76 -13.44
C ALA A 169 -7.02 12.72 -12.98
N ARG A 170 -7.28 14.04 -12.94
CA ARG A 170 -6.34 15.02 -12.37
C ARG A 170 -6.13 14.80 -10.88
N PHE A 171 -7.21 14.59 -10.12
CA PHE A 171 -7.10 14.29 -8.69
C PHE A 171 -6.34 12.99 -8.45
N TRP A 172 -6.64 11.93 -9.20
CA TRP A 172 -5.91 10.67 -9.08
C TRP A 172 -4.44 10.78 -9.44
N LEU A 173 -4.10 11.55 -10.49
CA LEU A 173 -2.70 11.78 -10.86
C LEU A 173 -1.97 12.59 -9.79
N LEU A 174 -2.61 13.63 -9.24
CA LEU A 174 -2.04 14.43 -8.16
C LEU A 174 -1.82 13.57 -6.91
N SER A 175 -2.81 12.78 -6.51
CA SER A 175 -2.68 11.83 -5.41
C SER A 175 -1.57 10.82 -5.67
N ALA A 176 -1.47 10.24 -6.86
CA ALA A 176 -0.40 9.30 -7.19
C ALA A 176 1.00 9.96 -7.18
N ALA A 177 1.11 11.19 -7.68
CA ALA A 177 2.37 11.94 -7.70
C ALA A 177 2.89 12.27 -6.29
N VAL A 178 2.00 12.41 -5.31
CA VAL A 178 2.37 12.65 -3.90
C VAL A 178 2.51 11.34 -3.12
N ALA A 179 1.51 10.47 -3.18
CA ALA A 179 1.43 9.28 -2.33
C ALA A 179 2.41 8.17 -2.75
N LEU A 180 2.67 7.98 -4.05
CA LEU A 180 3.57 6.89 -4.48
C LEU A 180 5.02 7.11 -4.04
N PRO A 181 5.64 8.30 -4.22
CA PRO A 181 6.98 8.55 -3.70
C PRO A 181 7.05 8.38 -2.18
N LEU A 182 6.09 8.94 -1.45
CA LEU A 182 6.02 8.79 0.01
C LEU A 182 5.88 7.32 0.41
N GLY A 183 5.00 6.57 -0.24
CA GLY A 183 4.84 5.13 -0.02
C GLY A 183 6.13 4.33 -0.25
N VAL A 184 6.90 4.65 -1.29
CA VAL A 184 8.19 4.01 -1.57
C VAL A 184 9.22 4.29 -0.47
N THR A 185 9.19 5.47 0.16
CA THR A 185 10.10 5.76 1.29
C THR A 185 9.90 4.81 2.48
N ASN A 186 8.74 4.15 2.62
CA ASN A 186 8.49 3.16 3.67
C ASN A 186 9.35 1.90 3.52
N LEU A 187 9.98 1.67 2.36
CA LEU A 187 10.91 0.55 2.14
C LEU A 187 12.30 0.84 2.71
N LEU A 188 12.70 2.12 2.80
CA LEU A 188 14.05 2.53 3.19
C LEU A 188 14.44 2.06 4.60
N PRO A 189 13.57 2.14 5.63
CA PRO A 189 13.89 1.63 6.95
C PRO A 189 14.21 0.14 6.99
N ALA A 190 13.60 -0.68 6.12
CA ALA A 190 13.88 -2.11 6.05
C ALA A 190 15.30 -2.39 5.51
N TYR A 191 15.84 -1.48 4.70
CA TYR A 191 17.20 -1.54 4.17
C TYR A 191 18.27 -0.88 5.05
N GLY A 192 17.93 -0.45 6.27
CA GLY A 192 18.91 0.16 7.17
C GLY A 192 19.02 1.68 7.07
N VAL A 193 18.27 2.32 6.17
CA VAL A 193 18.31 3.79 6.05
C VAL A 193 17.51 4.40 7.21
N PRO A 194 18.11 5.27 8.03
CA PRO A 194 17.47 5.84 9.22
C PRO A 194 16.53 7.01 8.86
N MET A 195 15.51 6.72 8.04
CA MET A 195 14.50 7.69 7.62
C MET A 195 13.17 7.40 8.31
N TYR A 196 12.40 8.44 8.61
CA TYR A 196 11.00 8.25 9.00
C TYR A 196 10.20 7.73 7.79
N PRO A 197 9.38 6.67 7.93
CA PRO A 197 8.58 6.15 6.83
C PRO A 197 7.43 7.13 6.52
N LEU A 198 7.67 8.03 5.57
CA LEU A 198 6.78 9.15 5.23
C LEU A 198 5.51 8.71 4.51
N GLY A 199 5.45 7.47 4.00
CA GLY A 199 4.26 6.93 3.35
C GLY A 199 3.05 6.83 4.28
N ASN A 200 3.23 6.95 5.58
CA ASN A 200 2.14 7.04 6.56
C ASN A 200 1.54 8.46 6.68
N LEU A 201 2.06 9.43 5.92
CA LEU A 201 1.54 10.81 5.84
C LEU A 201 0.63 11.04 4.62
N GLY A 202 0.57 10.08 3.70
CA GLY A 202 -0.10 10.19 2.39
C GLY A 202 -1.37 9.38 2.27
#